data_AF-A0A4W3HIM0-F1
#
_entry.id   AF-A0A4W3HIM0-F1
#
_cell.length_a   1.000
_cell.length_b   1.000
_cell.length_c   1.000
_cell.angle_alpha   90.00
_cell.angle_beta   90.00
_cell.angle_gamma   90.00
#
_symmetry.space_group_name_H-M   'P 1'
#
loop_
_entity.id
_entity.type
_entity.pdbx_description
1 polymer ?
#
loop_
_entity_poly.entity_id
_entity_poly.type
_entity_poly.pdbx_seq_one_letter_code
_entity_poly.pdbx_strand_id
1 'polypeptide(L)'
;MKLLVAAVLVMCMYEVAGRGNHRDRKRKESDHFPYATSGTIEMKSPDLNNEEAHSNHMPDHLKCDACRAIAYQIQEYLSKKESKISAVKEGKAQLSESDYIETLDLCCSQSWEIYGVMEVNGVKRLSGPGLETEEHPGVMMTSGPWPARLYKMCQAYLGELTEEEIYQEFRNNRDYLEDFLCYDKNGTCTKLGNTIWIPQKEEF
;
A
#
# COMPACT_ATOMS: atom_id res chain seq x y z
N MET A 1 -29.54 48.53 10.05
CA MET A 1 -29.90 48.51 8.61
C MET A 1 -29.27 47.24 8.04
N LYS A 2 -29.91 46.06 8.16
CA LYS A 2 -30.85 45.42 7.19
C LYS A 2 -30.25 45.42 5.77
N LEU A 3 -29.69 44.31 5.28
CA LEU A 3 -30.31 43.12 4.64
C LEU A 3 -30.08 43.17 3.12
N LEU A 4 -29.68 42.03 2.54
CA LEU A 4 -30.10 41.43 1.26
C LEU A 4 -28.99 40.43 0.83
N VAL A 5 -29.03 39.15 1.23
CA VAL A 5 -29.93 38.04 0.84
C VAL A 5 -29.53 37.39 -0.50
N ALA A 6 -29.28 36.09 -0.38
CA ALA A 6 -28.99 35.09 -1.39
C ALA A 6 -30.05 34.97 -2.50
N ALA A 7 -29.63 34.53 -3.68
CA ALA A 7 -30.51 33.91 -4.67
C ALA A 7 -29.99 32.50 -4.98
N VAL A 8 -30.83 31.52 -4.65
CA VAL A 8 -30.69 30.09 -4.85
C VAL A 8 -31.67 29.68 -5.96
N LEU A 9 -31.44 28.49 -6.54
CA LEU A 9 -32.41 27.61 -7.23
C LEU A 9 -32.61 27.86 -8.74
N VAL A 10 -32.12 26.94 -9.59
CA VAL A 10 -32.78 25.69 -10.03
C VAL A 10 -33.94 25.97 -11.00
N MET A 11 -33.63 25.84 -12.30
CA MET A 11 -34.53 25.76 -13.46
C MET A 11 -33.64 25.19 -14.59
N CYS A 12 -33.94 24.13 -15.33
CA CYS A 12 -35.21 23.56 -15.76
C CYS A 12 -35.08 22.04 -15.97
N MET A 13 -35.98 21.27 -15.34
CA MET A 13 -36.49 20.03 -15.91
C MET A 13 -37.42 20.39 -17.06
N TYR A 14 -37.19 19.89 -18.27
CA TYR A 14 -38.22 19.81 -19.31
C TYR A 14 -38.31 18.36 -19.79
N GLU A 15 -39.44 17.73 -19.48
CA GLU A 15 -39.91 16.52 -20.14
C GLU A 15 -40.53 16.90 -21.49
N VAL A 16 -40.23 16.14 -22.54
CA VAL A 16 -41.16 15.96 -23.67
C VAL A 16 -41.19 14.47 -24.01
N ALA A 17 -42.35 13.86 -23.78
CA ALA A 17 -42.70 12.53 -24.23
C ALA A 17 -43.04 12.53 -25.74
N GLY A 18 -42.56 11.51 -26.46
CA GLY A 18 -42.94 11.25 -27.85
C GLY A 18 -42.74 9.77 -28.21
N ARG A 19 -43.87 9.03 -28.31
CA ARG A 19 -43.98 7.64 -28.79
C ARG A 19 -43.87 7.57 -30.33
N GLY A 20 -43.23 6.54 -30.87
CA GLY A 20 -43.59 6.04 -32.22
C GLY A 20 -42.51 5.34 -33.07
N ASN A 21 -42.48 4.01 -32.96
CA ASN A 21 -42.39 2.98 -34.02
C ASN A 21 -41.12 2.72 -34.89
N HIS A 22 -40.58 1.51 -34.69
CA HIS A 22 -40.17 0.47 -35.66
C HIS A 22 -39.37 0.86 -36.92
N ARG A 23 -38.12 0.37 -36.99
CA ARG A 23 -37.53 -0.21 -38.22
C ARG A 23 -36.28 -1.03 -37.90
N ASP A 24 -36.39 -2.33 -38.19
CA ASP A 24 -35.30 -3.28 -38.30
C ASP A 24 -34.15 -2.73 -39.16
N ARG A 25 -32.92 -2.88 -38.67
CA ARG A 25 -31.74 -2.89 -39.53
C ARG A 25 -30.78 -3.98 -39.07
N LYS A 26 -30.87 -5.11 -39.76
CA LYS A 26 -29.89 -6.20 -39.80
C LYS A 26 -28.46 -5.62 -39.83
N ARG A 27 -27.65 -5.88 -38.81
CA ARG A 27 -26.20 -5.68 -38.87
C ARG A 27 -25.56 -6.99 -39.32
N LYS A 28 -24.99 -6.95 -40.53
CA LYS A 28 -24.22 -8.04 -41.12
C LYS A 28 -22.95 -8.30 -40.30
N GLU A 29 -22.66 -9.59 -40.28
CA GLU A 29 -21.46 -10.31 -39.92
C GLU A 29 -20.16 -9.82 -40.56
N SER A 30 -19.08 -10.23 -39.89
CA SER A 30 -17.68 -10.37 -40.29
C SER A 30 -16.84 -9.13 -40.57
N ASP A 31 -16.19 -8.63 -39.50
CA ASP A 31 -14.82 -8.12 -39.63
C ASP A 31 -13.88 -9.01 -38.81
N HIS A 32 -13.06 -9.74 -39.56
CA HIS A 32 -11.98 -10.59 -39.13
C HIS A 32 -10.87 -9.71 -38.51
N PHE A 33 -10.83 -9.62 -37.18
CA PHE A 33 -9.71 -9.01 -36.48
C PHE A 33 -8.54 -10.01 -36.39
N PRO A 34 -7.33 -9.66 -36.86
CA PRO A 34 -6.19 -10.55 -36.80
C PRO A 34 -5.69 -10.65 -35.35
N TYR A 35 -5.73 -11.87 -34.83
CA TYR A 35 -4.90 -12.45 -33.77
C TYR A 35 -4.27 -11.47 -32.77
N ALA A 36 -4.92 -11.29 -31.62
CA ALA A 36 -4.17 -11.09 -30.38
C ALA A 36 -3.51 -12.44 -30.05
N THR A 37 -2.18 -12.48 -30.08
CA THR A 37 -1.39 -13.60 -29.55
C THR A 37 -1.87 -13.89 -28.14
N SER A 38 -2.56 -15.02 -27.97
CA SER A 38 -2.95 -15.56 -26.67
C SER A 38 -1.69 -16.00 -25.94
N GLY A 39 -1.05 -15.05 -25.25
CA GLY A 39 -0.08 -15.38 -24.22
C GLY A 39 -0.85 -15.99 -23.06
N THR A 40 -0.59 -17.25 -22.75
CA THR A 40 -1.13 -17.88 -21.54
C THR A 40 -0.47 -17.20 -20.35
N ILE A 41 -1.19 -16.34 -19.63
CA ILE A 41 -0.72 -15.81 -18.35
C ILE A 41 -0.83 -16.98 -17.38
N GLU A 42 0.29 -17.65 -17.09
CA GLU A 42 0.33 -18.66 -16.04
C GLU A 42 0.22 -17.96 -14.68
N MET A 43 -1.00 -17.85 -14.18
CA MET A 43 -1.31 -17.39 -12.83
C MET A 43 -1.13 -18.57 -11.86
N LYS A 44 0.07 -18.72 -11.29
CA LYS A 44 0.35 -19.70 -10.24
C LYS A 44 0.24 -19.03 -8.88
N SER A 45 -0.47 -19.70 -7.97
CA SER A 45 -0.42 -19.35 -6.55
C SER A 45 0.97 -19.66 -6.00
N PRO A 46 1.52 -18.84 -5.09
CA PRO A 46 2.82 -19.12 -4.47
C PRO A 46 2.80 -20.45 -3.71
N ASP A 47 3.79 -21.30 -3.93
CA ASP A 47 3.93 -22.58 -3.22
C ASP A 47 4.68 -22.37 -1.90
N LEU A 48 4.13 -22.77 -0.75
CA LEU A 48 4.76 -22.51 0.55
C LEU A 48 5.81 -23.54 0.92
N ASN A 49 6.96 -23.09 1.41
CA ASN A 49 7.94 -23.97 2.04
C ASN A 49 7.50 -24.33 3.49
N ASN A 50 8.22 -25.26 4.13
CA ASN A 50 7.89 -25.75 5.47
C ASN A 50 7.90 -24.64 6.54
N GLU A 51 8.84 -23.70 6.45
CA GLU A 51 8.89 -22.56 7.38
C GLU A 51 7.69 -21.64 7.17
N GLU A 52 7.38 -21.29 5.92
CA GLU A 52 6.27 -20.42 5.56
C GLU A 52 4.91 -21.04 5.90
N ALA A 53 4.78 -22.36 5.88
CA ALA A 53 3.55 -23.05 6.22
C ALA A 53 3.30 -23.15 7.74
N HIS A 54 4.36 -23.21 8.56
CA HIS A 54 4.23 -23.59 9.97
C HIS A 54 4.86 -22.61 10.98
N SER A 55 5.77 -21.74 10.56
CA SER A 55 6.39 -20.74 11.44
C SER A 55 5.41 -19.63 11.81
N ASN A 56 5.54 -19.09 13.01
CA ASN A 56 4.78 -17.90 13.42
C ASN A 56 5.53 -16.59 13.12
N HIS A 57 6.76 -16.68 12.62
CA HIS A 57 7.62 -15.53 12.34
C HIS A 57 7.59 -15.18 10.85
N MET A 58 7.85 -13.91 10.54
CA MET A 58 8.04 -13.47 9.16
C MET A 58 9.30 -14.13 8.58
N PRO A 59 9.22 -14.86 7.45
CA PRO A 59 10.40 -15.43 6.80
C PRO A 59 11.43 -14.37 6.45
N ASP A 60 12.72 -14.70 6.55
CA ASP A 60 13.81 -13.73 6.40
C ASP A 60 13.76 -12.94 5.07
N HIS A 61 13.46 -13.64 3.97
CA HIS A 61 13.39 -13.05 2.63
C HIS A 61 12.20 -12.10 2.42
N LEU A 62 11.22 -12.07 3.34
CA LEU A 62 10.05 -11.19 3.30
C LEU A 62 10.12 -10.07 4.35
N LYS A 63 11.10 -10.09 5.27
CA LYS A 63 11.19 -9.11 6.36
C LYS A 63 11.36 -7.68 5.87
N CYS A 64 12.11 -7.47 4.78
CA CYS A 64 12.28 -6.14 4.22
C CYS A 64 10.95 -5.61 3.64
N ASP A 65 10.26 -6.40 2.81
CA ASP A 65 8.95 -6.00 2.27
C ASP A 65 7.94 -5.77 3.41
N ALA A 66 7.94 -6.60 4.44
CA ALA A 66 7.08 -6.44 5.62
C ALA A 66 7.38 -5.14 6.37
N CYS A 67 8.65 -4.77 6.55
CA CYS A 67 9.02 -3.50 7.17
C CYS A 67 8.48 -2.31 6.39
N ARG A 68 8.67 -2.30 5.07
CA ARG A 68 8.19 -1.22 4.20
C ARG A 68 6.68 -1.07 4.25
N ALA A 69 5.95 -2.18 4.25
CA ALA A 69 4.50 -2.19 4.43
C ALA A 69 4.07 -1.58 5.79
N ILE A 70 4.76 -1.94 6.87
CA ILE A 70 4.48 -1.41 8.22
C ILE A 70 4.80 0.09 8.28
N ALA A 71 5.95 0.51 7.74
CA ALA A 71 6.36 1.91 7.70
C ALA A 71 5.34 2.77 6.94
N TYR A 72 4.88 2.29 5.79
CA TYR A 72 3.83 2.95 5.01
C TYR A 72 2.53 3.10 5.82
N GLN A 73 2.08 2.04 6.49
CA GLN A 73 0.85 2.09 7.29
C GLN A 73 0.97 3.04 8.48
N ILE A 74 2.12 3.06 9.16
CA ILE A 74 2.38 4.02 10.25
C ILE A 74 2.28 5.45 9.72
N GLN A 75 2.93 5.73 8.59
CA GLN A 75 2.90 7.05 7.96
C GLN A 75 1.48 7.48 7.61
N GLU A 76 0.66 6.58 7.04
CA GLU A 76 -0.73 6.83 6.68
C GLU A 76 -1.61 7.10 7.92
N TYR A 77 -1.47 6.29 8.97
CA TYR A 77 -2.24 6.45 10.20
C TYR A 77 -1.93 7.76 10.92
N LEU A 78 -0.65 8.10 11.06
CA LEU A 78 -0.21 9.38 11.63
C LEU A 78 -0.67 10.55 10.77
N SER A 79 -0.45 10.50 9.45
CA SER A 79 -0.90 11.55 8.52
C SER A 79 -2.41 11.77 8.60
N LYS A 80 -3.18 10.68 8.67
CA LYS A 80 -4.64 10.73 8.82
C LYS A 80 -5.05 11.33 10.16
N LYS A 81 -4.41 10.97 11.28
CA LYS A 81 -4.70 11.56 12.59
C LYS A 81 -4.37 13.06 12.60
N GLU A 82 -3.21 13.46 12.09
CA GLU A 82 -2.81 14.87 12.01
C GLU A 82 -3.76 15.69 11.12
N SER A 83 -4.23 15.11 10.01
CA SER A 83 -5.14 15.81 9.08
C SER A 83 -6.49 16.20 9.72
N LYS A 84 -6.90 15.53 10.81
CA LYS A 84 -8.14 15.81 11.54
C LYS A 84 -8.02 17.00 12.49
N ILE A 85 -6.81 17.45 12.81
CA ILE A 85 -6.56 18.52 13.78
C ILE A 85 -5.92 19.70 13.04
N SER A 86 -6.68 20.77 12.78
CA SER A 86 -6.23 21.90 11.95
C SER A 86 -4.89 22.48 12.37
N ALA A 87 -4.66 22.68 13.68
CA ALA A 87 -3.40 23.22 14.18
C ALA A 87 -2.20 22.30 13.90
N VAL A 88 -2.40 20.98 13.98
CA VAL A 88 -1.34 20.00 13.70
C VAL A 88 -1.09 19.89 12.20
N LYS A 89 -2.16 19.82 11.40
CA LYS A 89 -2.12 19.83 9.93
C LYS A 89 -1.37 21.06 9.38
N GLU A 90 -1.57 22.22 9.98
CA GLU A 90 -0.90 23.48 9.62
C GLU A 90 0.53 23.59 10.18
N GLY A 91 1.03 22.57 10.87
CA GLY A 91 2.36 22.55 11.48
C GLY A 91 2.51 23.46 12.70
N LYS A 92 1.41 24.02 13.21
CA LYS A 92 1.38 24.93 14.38
C LYS A 92 1.37 24.20 15.71
N ALA A 93 1.05 22.91 15.70
CA ALA A 93 1.04 22.02 16.85
C ALA A 93 1.56 20.62 16.47
N GLN A 94 1.73 19.79 17.50
CA GLN A 94 2.02 18.36 17.40
C GLN A 94 0.88 17.57 18.05
N LEU A 95 0.77 16.29 17.72
CA LEU A 95 -0.09 15.36 18.45
C LEU A 95 0.39 15.28 19.91
N SER A 96 -0.56 15.09 20.82
CA SER A 96 -0.21 14.76 22.20
C SER A 96 0.42 13.36 22.27
N GLU A 97 1.15 13.08 23.35
CA GLU A 97 1.72 11.75 23.62
C GLU A 97 0.66 10.64 23.52
N SER A 98 -0.46 10.85 24.20
CA SER A 98 -1.58 9.90 24.16
C SER A 98 -2.14 9.70 22.75
N ASP A 99 -2.17 10.76 21.93
CA ASP A 99 -2.70 10.68 20.56
C ASP A 99 -1.80 9.89 19.62
N TYR A 100 -0.47 10.09 19.65
CA TYR A 100 0.41 9.33 18.75
C TYR A 100 0.58 7.89 19.21
N ILE A 101 0.63 7.61 20.52
CA ILE A 101 0.67 6.24 21.05
C ILE A 101 -0.58 5.47 20.62
N GLU A 102 -1.77 6.03 20.87
CA GLU A 102 -3.03 5.40 20.43
C GLU A 102 -3.05 5.18 18.91
N THR A 103 -2.53 6.13 18.13
CA THR A 103 -2.52 6.02 16.66
C THR A 103 -1.60 4.90 16.18
N LEU A 104 -0.43 4.73 16.79
CA LEU A 104 0.53 3.67 16.46
C LEU A 104 0.00 2.28 16.87
N ASP A 105 -0.60 2.16 18.06
CA ASP A 105 -1.26 0.93 18.51
C ASP A 105 -2.39 0.49 17.57
N LEU A 106 -3.23 1.45 17.16
CA LEU A 106 -4.31 1.21 16.20
C LEU A 106 -3.78 0.84 14.81
N CYS A 107 -2.65 1.41 14.40
CA CYS A 107 -1.98 1.04 13.15
C CYS A 107 -1.57 -0.43 13.18
N CYS A 108 -0.88 -0.88 14.24
CA CYS A 108 -0.46 -2.27 14.33
C CYS A 108 -1.64 -3.24 14.45
N SER A 109 -2.71 -2.85 15.17
CA SER A 109 -3.89 -3.68 15.40
C SER A 109 -4.90 -3.69 14.24
N GLN A 110 -4.57 -3.08 13.11
CA GLN A 110 -5.43 -3.07 11.93
C GLN A 110 -5.60 -4.47 11.32
N SER A 111 -6.53 -4.56 10.34
CA SER A 111 -6.60 -5.75 9.50
C SER A 111 -5.45 -5.74 8.49
N TRP A 112 -4.63 -6.79 8.52
CA TRP A 112 -3.50 -6.98 7.60
C TRP A 112 -3.88 -7.85 6.37
N GLU A 113 -5.16 -8.21 6.20
CA GLU A 113 -5.67 -9.06 5.11
C GLU A 113 -5.55 -8.43 3.70
N ILE A 114 -5.22 -7.14 3.63
CA ILE A 114 -4.94 -6.44 2.36
C ILE A 114 -3.52 -6.73 1.84
N TYR A 115 -2.67 -7.32 2.69
CA TYR A 115 -1.33 -7.75 2.32
C TYR A 115 -1.30 -9.25 2.11
N GLY A 116 -0.46 -9.70 1.19
CA GLY A 116 -0.28 -11.11 0.90
C GLY A 116 1.03 -11.39 0.20
N VAL A 117 1.30 -12.68 -0.01
CA VAL A 117 2.48 -13.11 -0.77
C VAL A 117 2.09 -13.42 -2.20
N MET A 118 2.92 -13.00 -3.14
CA MET A 118 2.81 -13.34 -4.56
C MET A 118 4.17 -13.76 -5.11
N GLU A 119 4.19 -14.40 -6.28
CA GLU A 119 5.42 -14.74 -6.98
C GLU A 119 5.69 -13.75 -8.11
N VAL A 120 6.86 -13.10 -8.07
CA VAL A 120 7.34 -12.15 -9.09
C VAL A 120 8.65 -12.68 -9.63
N ASN A 121 8.68 -13.05 -10.91
CA ASN A 121 9.87 -13.61 -11.59
C ASN A 121 10.51 -14.80 -10.85
N GLY A 122 9.70 -15.71 -10.30
CA GLY A 122 10.19 -16.87 -9.55
C GLY A 122 10.57 -16.60 -8.10
N VAL A 123 10.37 -15.36 -7.62
CA VAL A 123 10.71 -14.96 -6.24
C VAL A 123 9.44 -14.56 -5.51
N LYS A 124 9.24 -15.11 -4.33
CA LYS A 124 8.12 -14.71 -3.46
C LYS A 124 8.38 -13.35 -2.86
N ARG A 125 7.40 -12.46 -2.97
CA ARG A 125 7.43 -11.10 -2.45
C ARG A 125 6.13 -10.81 -1.72
N LEU A 126 6.19 -9.97 -0.69
CA LEU A 126 4.97 -9.42 -0.11
C LEU A 126 4.38 -8.40 -1.11
N SER A 127 3.07 -8.27 -1.15
CA SER A 127 2.32 -7.31 -1.97
C SER A 127 1.18 -6.71 -1.16
N GLY A 128 0.84 -5.46 -1.48
CA GLY A 128 -0.16 -4.64 -0.80
C GLY A 128 0.29 -3.17 -0.71
N PRO A 129 -0.51 -2.29 -0.11
CA PRO A 129 -0.27 -0.85 -0.12
C PRO A 129 1.12 -0.42 0.35
N GLY A 130 1.77 0.44 -0.43
CA GLY A 130 3.10 0.96 -0.12
C GLY A 130 4.25 0.06 -0.58
N LEU A 131 3.96 -1.04 -1.29
CA LEU A 131 4.97 -1.91 -1.89
C LEU A 131 4.95 -1.80 -3.42
N GLU A 132 6.12 -1.92 -4.04
CA GLU A 132 6.27 -1.91 -5.51
C GLU A 132 5.48 -3.02 -6.22
N THR A 133 5.15 -4.08 -5.49
CA THR A 133 4.40 -5.24 -5.96
C THR A 133 2.89 -5.08 -5.86
N GLU A 134 2.38 -3.97 -5.32
CA GLU A 134 0.94 -3.70 -5.18
C GLU A 134 0.20 -3.80 -6.51
N GLU A 135 0.75 -3.17 -7.56
CA GLU A 135 0.14 -3.14 -8.89
C GLU A 135 0.63 -4.29 -9.79
N HIS A 136 1.47 -5.19 -9.27
CA HIS A 136 2.05 -6.25 -10.08
C HIS A 136 0.99 -7.30 -10.43
N PRO A 137 0.82 -7.68 -11.71
CA PRO A 137 -0.13 -8.71 -12.08
C PRO A 137 0.30 -10.07 -11.49
N GLY A 138 -0.65 -10.81 -10.94
CA GLY A 138 -0.40 -12.14 -10.39
C GLY A 138 -1.48 -12.60 -9.41
N VAL A 139 -1.30 -13.80 -8.87
CA VAL A 139 -2.15 -14.31 -7.78
C VAL A 139 -1.45 -14.01 -6.46
N MET A 140 -2.13 -13.22 -5.62
CA MET A 140 -1.69 -12.93 -4.26
C MET A 140 -2.46 -13.81 -3.27
N MET A 141 -1.74 -14.42 -2.33
CA MET A 141 -2.29 -15.14 -1.20
C MET A 141 -2.24 -14.24 0.04
N THR A 142 -3.36 -13.61 0.34
CA THR A 142 -3.50 -12.69 1.50
C THR A 142 -3.78 -13.40 2.82
N SER A 143 -4.42 -14.57 2.75
CA SER A 143 -4.82 -15.34 3.93
C SER A 143 -3.69 -16.22 4.48
N GLY A 144 -3.98 -16.91 5.58
CA GLY A 144 -3.04 -17.81 6.24
C GLY A 144 -2.23 -17.07 7.31
N PRO A 145 -0.91 -17.29 7.41
CA PRO A 145 -0.13 -16.75 8.53
C PRO A 145 0.29 -15.28 8.35
N TRP A 146 0.15 -14.70 7.15
CA TRP A 146 0.69 -13.37 6.83
C TRP A 146 0.13 -12.24 7.68
N PRO A 147 -1.19 -12.13 7.90
CA PRO A 147 -1.74 -11.07 8.74
C PRO A 147 -1.20 -11.11 10.17
N ALA A 148 -1.13 -12.31 10.76
CA ALA A 148 -0.60 -12.50 12.11
C ALA A 148 0.91 -12.21 12.21
N ARG A 149 1.68 -12.52 11.16
CA ARG A 149 3.12 -12.21 11.07
C ARG A 149 3.36 -10.71 10.99
N LEU A 150 2.59 -9.99 10.16
CA LEU A 150 2.65 -8.52 10.05
C LEU A 150 2.29 -7.84 11.35
N TYR A 151 1.18 -8.25 11.99
CA TYR A 151 0.80 -7.78 13.32
C TYR A 151 1.94 -7.94 14.34
N LYS A 152 2.51 -9.14 14.45
CA LYS A 152 3.62 -9.42 15.39
C LYS A 152 4.86 -8.59 15.10
N MET A 153 5.20 -8.43 13.83
CA MET A 153 6.36 -7.64 13.42
C MET A 153 6.16 -6.14 13.69
N CYS A 154 4.96 -5.61 13.46
CA CYS A 154 4.61 -4.23 13.81
C CYS A 154 4.73 -3.99 15.33
N GLN A 155 4.17 -4.91 16.13
CA GLN A 155 4.30 -4.85 17.60
C GLN A 155 5.74 -4.96 18.07
N ALA A 156 6.58 -5.74 17.39
CA ALA A 156 8.01 -5.79 17.68
C ALA A 156 8.68 -4.43 17.45
N TYR A 157 8.36 -3.73 16.36
CA TYR A 157 8.89 -2.38 16.12
C TYR A 157 8.50 -1.38 17.22
N LEU A 158 7.23 -1.38 17.66
CA LEU A 158 6.80 -0.52 18.78
C LEU A 158 7.42 -0.91 20.14
N GLY A 159 7.89 -2.15 20.27
CA GLY A 159 8.60 -2.61 21.47
C GLY A 159 10.10 -2.33 21.46
N GLU A 160 10.71 -2.24 20.27
CA GLU A 160 12.14 -1.97 20.07
C GLU A 160 12.46 -0.48 19.98
N LEU A 161 11.59 0.28 19.31
CA LEU A 161 11.64 1.73 19.18
C LEU A 161 10.55 2.33 20.06
N THR A 162 10.81 3.48 20.67
CA THR A 162 9.74 4.20 21.37
C THR A 162 8.78 4.85 20.37
N GLU A 163 7.51 4.93 20.73
CA GLU A 163 6.48 5.61 19.94
C GLU A 163 6.82 7.09 19.73
N GLU A 164 7.49 7.71 20.69
CA GLU A 164 8.00 9.08 20.58
C GLU A 164 9.07 9.18 19.49
N GLU A 165 10.07 8.28 19.43
CA GLU A 165 11.09 8.28 18.39
C GLU A 165 10.47 8.16 16.99
N ILE A 166 9.52 7.23 16.83
CA ILE A 166 8.80 7.02 15.57
C ILE A 166 8.04 8.29 15.17
N TYR A 167 7.32 8.91 16.12
CA TYR A 167 6.54 10.11 15.83
C TYR A 167 7.42 11.32 15.53
N GLN A 168 8.52 11.51 16.25
CA GLN A 168 9.46 12.60 15.98
C GLN A 168 10.13 12.43 14.62
N GLU A 169 10.53 11.21 14.25
CA GLU A 169 11.10 10.97 12.92
C GLU A 169 10.07 11.25 11.81
N PHE A 170 8.83 10.77 11.98
CA PHE A 170 7.73 11.10 11.07
C PHE A 170 7.54 12.62 10.94
N ARG A 171 7.67 13.39 12.03
CA ARG A 171 7.52 14.86 11.99
C ARG A 171 8.68 15.56 11.31
N ASN A 172 9.90 15.11 11.56
CA ASN A 172 11.11 15.74 11.05
C ASN A 172 11.32 15.41 9.56
N ASN A 173 11.08 14.15 9.18
CA ASN A 173 11.38 13.62 7.86
C ASN A 173 10.26 12.68 7.38
N ARG A 174 9.09 13.25 7.08
CA ARG A 174 7.88 12.49 6.66
C ARG A 174 8.14 11.44 5.58
N ASP A 175 8.97 11.77 4.60
CA ASP A 175 9.27 10.90 3.45
C ASP A 175 10.35 9.84 3.75
N TYR A 176 10.98 9.87 4.92
CA TYR A 176 12.09 9.00 5.31
C TYR A 176 11.78 8.09 6.50
N LEU A 177 10.50 7.97 6.90
CA LEU A 177 10.13 7.05 7.97
C LEU A 177 10.44 5.58 7.62
N GLU A 178 10.29 5.20 6.34
CA GLU A 178 10.73 3.89 5.84
C GLU A 178 12.25 3.72 6.04
N ASP A 179 13.04 4.75 5.76
CA ASP A 179 14.49 4.73 5.91
C ASP A 179 14.91 4.47 7.37
N PHE A 180 14.28 5.19 8.31
CA PHE A 180 14.50 5.04 9.75
C PHE A 180 14.10 3.65 10.27
N LEU A 181 12.93 3.14 9.88
CA LEU A 181 12.45 1.84 10.37
C LEU A 181 13.18 0.66 9.72
N CYS A 182 13.50 0.77 8.43
CA CYS A 182 13.86 -0.40 7.62
C CYS A 182 15.34 -0.48 7.26
N TYR A 183 16.08 0.63 7.22
CA TYR A 183 17.44 0.66 6.68
C TYR A 183 18.51 1.17 7.64
N ASP A 184 18.13 1.60 8.85
CA ASP A 184 19.10 1.95 9.89
C ASP A 184 19.89 0.72 10.39
N LYS A 185 20.83 0.91 11.33
CA LYS A 185 21.83 -0.11 11.72
C LYS A 185 21.27 -1.49 12.10
N ASN A 186 20.01 -1.55 12.54
CA ASN A 186 19.30 -2.78 12.91
C ASN A 186 18.13 -3.10 11.96
N GLY A 187 18.02 -2.39 10.85
CA GLY A 187 16.95 -2.52 9.88
C GLY A 187 16.96 -3.86 9.13
N THR A 188 15.77 -4.31 8.71
CA THR A 188 15.59 -5.56 7.97
C THR A 188 15.93 -5.45 6.48
N CYS A 189 16.09 -4.22 5.98
CA CYS A 189 16.51 -3.94 4.61
C CYS A 189 17.99 -3.56 4.57
N THR A 190 18.68 -4.01 3.53
CA THR A 190 20.04 -3.57 3.24
C THR A 190 19.99 -2.56 2.10
N LYS A 191 20.51 -1.34 2.31
CA LYS A 191 20.76 -0.43 1.18
C LYS A 191 21.78 -1.14 0.29
N LEU A 192 21.42 -1.43 -0.96
CA LEU A 192 22.41 -1.85 -1.94
C LEU A 192 23.47 -0.76 -1.95
N GLY A 193 24.66 -1.08 -1.42
CA GLY A 193 25.77 -0.14 -1.44
C GLY A 193 25.97 0.33 -2.87
N ASN A 194 26.31 1.59 -3.07
CA ASN A 194 26.76 2.11 -4.37
C ASN A 194 28.06 1.37 -4.80
N THR A 195 27.96 0.11 -5.19
CA THR A 195 28.92 -0.54 -6.06
C THR A 195 28.70 0.09 -7.42
N ILE A 196 29.44 1.18 -7.64
CA ILE A 196 29.88 1.64 -8.95
C ILE A 196 29.90 0.46 -9.91
N TRP A 197 29.16 0.58 -11.01
CA TRP A 197 29.30 -0.27 -12.17
C TRP A 197 30.78 -0.29 -12.58
N ILE A 198 31.50 -1.35 -12.23
CA ILE A 198 32.77 -1.68 -12.87
C ILE A 198 32.35 -2.50 -14.10
N PRO A 199 32.49 -1.97 -15.33
CA PRO A 199 32.30 -2.78 -16.51
C PRO A 199 33.27 -3.95 -16.41
N GLN A 200 32.77 -5.18 -16.55
CA GLN A 200 33.64 -6.34 -16.67
C GLN A 200 34.59 -6.07 -17.85
N LYS A 201 35.86 -5.85 -17.54
CA LYS A 201 36.92 -6.03 -18.53
C LYS A 201 36.90 -7.50 -18.89
N GLU A 202 36.60 -7.77 -20.16
CA GLU A 202 36.96 -9.01 -20.81
C GLU A 202 38.46 -9.26 -20.57
N GLU A 203 38.78 -10.41 -19.99
CA GLU A 203 40.12 -10.96 -20.01
C GLU A 203 40.08 -12.31 -20.73
N PHE A 204 40.76 -12.29 -21.88
CA PHE A 204 41.24 -13.34 -22.79
C PHE A 204 40.28 -13.98 -23.80
#